data_AF-I7CV88-F1
#
_entry.id   AF-I7CV88-F1
#
_cell.length_a   1.000
_cell.length_b   1.000
_cell.length_c   1.000
_cell.angle_alpha   90.00
_cell.angle_beta   90.00
_cell.angle_gamma   90.00
#
_symmetry.space_group_name_H-M   'P 1'
#
loop_
_entity.id
_entity.type
_entity.pdbx_description
1 polymer ?
#
loop_
_entity_poly.entity_id
_entity_poly.type
_entity_poly.pdbx_seq_one_letter_code
_entity_poly.pdbx_strand_id
1 'polypeptide(L)' 'MSLSTLLDHLFSGTGSATDAPETPRENGDDAPSVTVVHECRDCGTNVSDGTTCCPACEGEDIVTYSIE' A
#
# COMPACT_ATOMS: atom_id res chain seq x y z
N MET A 1 -1.25 10.00 32.17
CA MET A 1 -1.24 8.82 31.28
C MET A 1 0.15 8.72 30.69
N SER A 2 0.88 7.62 30.91
CA SER A 2 2.30 7.48 30.56
C SER A 2 2.46 7.03 29.11
N LEU A 3 3.48 7.53 28.39
CA LEU A 3 3.81 7.07 27.03
C LEU A 3 4.13 5.58 26.97
N SER A 4 4.52 4.97 28.10
CA SER A 4 4.78 3.54 28.22
C SER A 4 3.57 2.67 27.87
N THR A 5 2.34 3.14 28.14
CA THR A 5 1.11 2.35 27.93
C THR A 5 0.66 2.34 26.47
N LEU A 6 1.03 3.36 25.68
CA LEU A 6 0.69 3.44 24.26
C LEU A 6 1.52 2.47 23.40
N LEU A 7 2.80 2.27 23.74
CA LEU A 7 3.68 1.38 22.99
C LEU A 7 3.31 -0.09 23.16
N ASP A 8 2.92 -0.50 24.37
CA ASP A 8 2.50 -1.88 24.67
C ASP A 8 1.28 -2.32 23.83
N HIS A 9 0.39 -1.37 23.53
CA HIS A 9 -0.79 -1.58 22.71
C HIS A 9 -0.48 -1.71 21.21
N LEU A 10 0.60 -1.08 20.73
CA LEU A 10 1.04 -1.17 19.32
C LEU A 10 1.71 -2.52 19.03
N PHE A 11 2.44 -3.08 19.99
CA PHE A 11 3.13 -4.37 19.81
C PHE A 11 2.24 -5.59 20.09
N SER A 12 1.15 -5.44 20.87
CA SER A 12 0.20 -6.53 21.15
C SER A 12 -0.80 -6.78 20.01
N GLY A 13 -0.78 -5.97 18.95
CA GLY A 13 -1.78 -5.98 17.86
C GLY A 13 -1.35 -6.66 16.55
N THR A 14 -0.16 -7.25 16.45
CA THR A 14 0.33 -7.85 15.19
C THR A 14 0.03 -9.36 15.13
N GLY A 15 -1.24 -9.72 15.29
CA GLY A 15 -1.70 -11.11 15.20
C GLY A 15 -2.72 -11.29 14.09
N SER A 16 -2.28 -11.89 12.97
CA SER A 16 -3.08 -12.38 11.83
C SER A 16 -3.77 -11.29 10.98
N ALA A 17 -3.69 -11.27 9.65
CA ALA A 17 -3.21 -12.24 8.69
C ALA A 17 -2.54 -11.47 7.54
N THR A 18 -1.36 -11.92 7.14
CA THR A 18 -0.86 -11.65 5.80
C THR A 18 -1.79 -12.36 4.83
N ASP A 19 -2.80 -11.65 4.33
CA ASP A 19 -3.35 -11.96 3.00
C ASP A 19 -2.30 -11.45 2.01
N ALA A 20 -1.31 -12.30 1.74
CA ALA A 20 -0.42 -12.06 0.62
C ALA A 20 -1.27 -12.13 -0.64
N PRO A 21 -1.29 -11.12 -1.51
CA PRO A 21 -1.98 -11.23 -2.77
C PRO A 21 -1.39 -12.45 -3.49
N GLU A 22 -2.25 -13.38 -3.91
CA GLU A 22 -1.84 -14.54 -4.69
C GLU A 22 -1.02 -14.06 -5.87
N THR A 23 0.27 -14.42 -5.89
CA THR A 23 1.14 -14.17 -7.02
C THR A 23 0.56 -14.93 -8.22
N PRO A 24 0.28 -14.25 -9.35
CA PRO A 24 -0.06 -14.95 -10.58
C PRO A 24 1.09 -15.88 -10.93
N ARG A 25 0.75 -17.16 -11.15
CA ARG A 25 1.68 -18.23 -11.49
C ARG A 25 2.65 -17.80 -12.59
N GLU A 26 3.92 -18.00 -12.28
CA GLU A 26 5.08 -17.97 -13.17
C GLU A 26 4.74 -18.61 -14.52
N ASN A 27 4.67 -17.79 -15.57
CA ASN A 27 4.63 -18.26 -16.94
C ASN A 27 5.45 -17.28 -17.80
N GLY A 28 6.76 -17.54 -17.85
CA GLY A 28 7.68 -17.15 -18.91
C GLY A 28 7.74 -15.68 -19.32
N ASP A 29 8.61 -14.92 -18.66
CA ASP A 29 9.62 -14.04 -19.28
C ASP A 29 10.45 -13.48 -18.11
N ASP A 30 11.78 -13.59 -18.17
CA ASP A 30 12.71 -12.97 -17.20
C ASP A 30 12.80 -11.45 -17.49
N ALA A 31 11.62 -10.82 -17.61
CA ALA A 31 11.52 -9.38 -17.75
C ALA A 31 11.62 -8.77 -16.35
N PRO A 32 12.40 -7.69 -16.16
CA PRO A 32 12.42 -6.97 -14.91
C PRO A 32 10.97 -6.57 -14.58
N SER A 33 10.47 -7.09 -13.46
CA SER A 33 9.09 -6.84 -13.02
C SER A 33 9.02 -5.42 -12.47
N VAL A 34 8.72 -4.48 -13.36
CA VAL A 34 8.51 -3.07 -12.99
C VAL A 34 7.29 -3.01 -12.06
N THR A 35 7.52 -2.62 -10.81
CA THR A 35 6.43 -2.42 -9.86
C THR A 35 5.89 -1.01 -10.05
N VAL A 36 4.60 -0.90 -10.38
CA VAL A 36 3.91 0.38 -10.53
C VAL A 36 3.10 0.66 -9.28
N VAL A 37 3.28 1.86 -8.69
CA VAL A 37 2.58 2.31 -7.49
C VAL A 37 1.76 3.55 -7.82
N HIS A 38 0.48 3.55 -7.44
CA HIS A 38 -0.38 4.73 -7.51
C HIS A 38 -0.63 5.25 -6.10
N GLU A 39 -0.44 6.54 -5.88
CA GLU A 39 -0.52 7.18 -4.56
C GLU A 39 -1.27 8.52 -4.66
N CYS A 40 -2.10 8.82 -3.67
CA CYS A 40 -2.67 10.15 -3.51
C CYS A 40 -1.64 11.09 -2.89
N ARG A 41 -1.33 12.20 -3.58
CA ARG A 41 -0.33 13.16 -3.13
C ARG A 41 -0.77 13.98 -1.92
N ASP A 42 -2.09 14.13 -1.72
CA ASP A 42 -2.64 14.94 -0.63
C ASP A 42 -2.53 14.24 0.73
N CYS A 43 -2.65 12.91 0.76
CA CYS A 43 -2.70 12.16 2.02
C CYS A 43 -1.78 10.92 2.09
N GLY A 44 -1.10 10.56 1.00
CA GLY A 44 -0.18 9.43 0.92
C GLY A 44 -0.85 8.05 0.83
N THR A 45 -2.16 7.98 0.57
CA THR A 45 -2.87 6.70 0.43
C THR A 45 -2.55 6.05 -0.91
N ASN A 46 -2.10 4.79 -0.89
CA ASN A 46 -1.98 3.97 -2.09
C ASN A 46 -3.37 3.61 -2.65
N VAL A 47 -3.52 3.71 -3.96
CA VAL A 47 -4.78 3.42 -4.66
C VAL A 47 -4.58 2.41 -5.78
N SER A 48 -5.66 1.86 -6.31
CA SER A 48 -5.62 0.97 -7.47
C SER A 48 -5.38 1.76 -8.77
N ASP A 49 -4.87 1.08 -9.80
CA ASP A 49 -4.76 1.65 -11.14
C ASP A 49 -6.11 2.21 -11.63
N GLY A 50 -6.06 3.32 -12.37
CA GLY A 50 -7.24 4.00 -12.89
C GLY A 50 -8.08 4.75 -11.84
N THR A 51 -7.67 4.77 -10.57
CA THR A 51 -8.35 5.57 -9.54
C THR A 51 -8.15 7.06 -9.83
N THR A 52 -9.25 7.79 -9.95
CA THR A 52 -9.24 9.25 -10.18
C THR A 52 -9.55 10.08 -8.93
N CYS A 53 -10.06 9.46 -7.86
CA CYS A 53 -10.41 10.12 -6.61
C CYS A 53 -10.01 9.22 -5.43
N CYS A 54 -9.29 9.79 -4.47
CA CYS A 54 -8.79 9.08 -3.31
C CYS A 54 -9.95 8.67 -2.37
N PRO A 55 -10.10 7.37 -2.04
CA PRO A 55 -11.16 6.93 -1.14
C PRO A 55 -10.98 7.37 0.31
N ALA A 56 -9.80 7.86 0.69
CA ALA A 56 -9.49 8.27 2.06
C ALA A 56 -9.73 9.75 2.32
N CYS A 57 -9.43 10.62 1.36
CA CYS A 57 -9.51 12.08 1.52
C CYS A 57 -10.32 12.80 0.44
N GLU A 58 -10.88 12.06 -0.52
CA GLU A 58 -11.63 12.57 -1.68
C GLU A 58 -10.82 13.49 -2.62
N GLY A 59 -9.49 13.57 -2.43
CA GLY A 59 -8.58 14.31 -3.30
C GLY A 59 -8.40 13.65 -4.67
N GLU A 60 -8.12 14.45 -5.69
CA GLU A 60 -7.99 14.00 -7.10
C GLU A 60 -6.53 13.97 -7.57
N ASP A 61 -5.57 14.42 -6.75
CA ASP A 61 -4.14 14.39 -7.08
C ASP A 61 -3.57 12.98 -6.85
N ILE A 62 -3.75 12.11 -7.86
CA ILE A 62 -3.20 10.74 -7.89
C ILE A 62 -1.97 10.71 -8.80
N VAL A 63 -0.84 10.32 -8.22
CA VAL A 63 0.46 10.19 -8.90
C VAL A 63 0.82 8.73 -9.09
N THR A 64 1.62 8.44 -10.11
CA THR A 64 2.05 7.09 -10.46
C THR A 64 3.58 7.03 -10.51
N TYR A 65 4.16 6.02 -9.89
CA TYR A 65 5.60 5.76 -9.83
C TYR A 65 5.91 4.38 -10.37
N SER A 66 7.05 4.25 -11.03
CA SER A 66 7.62 2.96 -11.40
C SER A 66 8.87 2.70 -10.58
N ILE A 67 8.98 1.50 -10.02
CA ILE A 67 10.15 1.04 -9.26
C ILE A 67 10.85 -0.03 -10.10
N GLU A 68 12.12 0.24 -10.44
CA GLU A 68 13.03 -0.64 -11.19
C GLU A 68 13.96 -1.44 -10.27
#